data_AF-A0A4D4LB47-F1
#
_entry.id   AF-A0A4D4LB47-F1
#
_cell.length_a   1.000
_cell.length_b   1.000
_cell.length_c   1.000
_cell.angle_alpha   90.00
_cell.angle_beta   90.00
_cell.angle_gamma   90.00
#
_symmetry.space_group_name_H-M   'P 1'
#
loop_
_entity.id
_entity.type
_entity.pdbx_description
1 polymer ?
#
loop_
_entity_poly.entity_id
_entity_poly.type
_entity_poly.pdbx_seq_one_letter_code
_entity_poly.pdbx_strand_id
1 'polypeptide(L)'
;MSEVAAAAGVSRQTLYNEFGSKEGLARALVRREADAYLCGVERALSGVSGAAAPGERLAAAAVWTVRSAAENPLVRAVLTGCWNERLPTSVRAAPLRSPGSSGSPGPSGPLPAPGELLGEARDRAVRLLEGDWPSGAVELPLACEAVARLALSYVVAPAPAADVARMVRTVLA
;
A
#
# COMPACT_ATOMS: atom_id res chain seq x y z
N MET A 1 -9.44 -23.99 -1.03
CA MET A 1 -8.41 -24.81 -0.36
C MET A 1 -7.97 -25.98 -1.22
N SER A 2 -8.87 -26.85 -1.70
CA SER A 2 -8.45 -27.98 -2.55
C SER A 2 -7.68 -27.59 -3.81
N GLU A 3 -8.26 -26.71 -4.62
CA GLU A 3 -7.67 -26.31 -5.90
C GLU A 3 -6.36 -25.58 -5.69
N VAL A 4 -6.29 -24.71 -4.68
CA VAL A 4 -5.04 -24.03 -4.29
C VAL A 4 -3.98 -25.03 -3.86
N ALA A 5 -4.34 -26.06 -3.08
CA ALA A 5 -3.39 -27.09 -2.64
C ALA A 5 -2.84 -27.87 -3.85
N ALA A 6 -3.72 -28.27 -4.76
CA ALA A 6 -3.35 -28.97 -5.98
C ALA A 6 -2.43 -28.10 -6.87
N ALA A 7 -2.80 -26.83 -7.10
CA ALA A 7 -2.00 -25.90 -7.89
C ALA A 7 -0.63 -25.59 -7.26
N ALA A 8 -0.55 -25.56 -5.93
CA ALA A 8 0.69 -25.33 -5.19
C ALA A 8 1.53 -26.62 -4.98
N GLY A 9 1.05 -27.79 -5.42
CA GLY A 9 1.76 -29.06 -5.24
C GLY A 9 1.86 -29.53 -3.78
N VAL A 10 0.94 -29.09 -2.91
CA VAL A 10 0.93 -29.44 -1.48
C VAL A 10 -0.36 -30.16 -1.08
N SER A 11 -0.35 -30.84 0.06
CA SER A 11 -1.57 -31.45 0.60
C SER A 11 -2.57 -30.38 1.08
N ARG A 12 -3.87 -30.69 1.09
CA ARG A 12 -4.88 -29.83 1.73
C ARG A 12 -4.53 -29.59 3.20
N GLN A 13 -4.04 -30.61 3.90
CA GLN A 13 -3.64 -30.52 5.31
C GLN A 13 -2.53 -29.49 5.52
N THR A 14 -1.55 -29.42 4.61
CA THR A 14 -0.48 -28.42 4.65
C THR A 14 -1.05 -27.00 4.59
N LEU A 15 -2.00 -26.72 3.69
CA LEU A 15 -2.64 -25.40 3.65
C LEU A 15 -3.47 -25.10 4.90
N TYR A 16 -4.17 -26.07 5.46
CA TYR A 16 -4.91 -25.88 6.70
C TYR A 16 -3.98 -25.66 7.90
N ASN A 17 -2.84 -26.34 7.95
CA ASN A 17 -1.84 -26.14 9.01
C ASN A 17 -1.21 -24.74 8.91
N GLU A 18 -0.90 -24.27 7.70
CA GLU A 18 -0.25 -22.98 7.48
C GLU A 18 -1.23 -21.81 7.67
N PHE A 19 -2.41 -21.89 7.05
CA PHE A 19 -3.33 -20.77 6.95
C PHE A 19 -4.56 -20.91 7.85
N GLY A 20 -4.78 -22.06 8.49
CA GLY A 20 -5.92 -22.35 9.36
C GLY A 20 -7.23 -22.56 8.61
N SER A 21 -7.59 -21.66 7.70
CA SER A 21 -8.84 -21.67 6.95
C SER A 21 -8.72 -20.96 5.60
N LYS A 22 -9.80 -20.97 4.82
CA LYS A 22 -9.89 -20.19 3.57
C LYS A 22 -9.77 -18.69 3.86
N GLU A 23 -10.36 -18.24 4.96
CA GLU A 23 -10.32 -16.86 5.44
C GLU A 23 -8.91 -16.47 5.90
N GLY A 24 -8.20 -17.37 6.57
CA GLY A 24 -6.80 -17.16 6.94
C GLY A 24 -5.87 -17.08 5.73
N LEU A 25 -6.09 -17.93 4.72
CA LEU A 25 -5.37 -17.84 3.44
C LEU A 25 -5.66 -16.50 2.73
N ALA A 26 -6.92 -16.07 2.68
CA ALA A 26 -7.30 -14.79 2.13
C ALA A 26 -6.62 -13.61 2.86
N ARG A 27 -6.56 -13.66 4.19
CA ARG A 27 -5.90 -12.64 5.00
C ARG A 27 -4.39 -12.60 4.73
N ALA A 28 -3.74 -13.76 4.66
CA ALA A 28 -2.32 -13.86 4.33
C ALA A 28 -2.02 -13.27 2.94
N LEU A 29 -2.88 -13.55 1.95
CA LEU A 29 -2.77 -12.97 0.61
C LEU A 29 -2.88 -11.44 0.66
N VAL A 30 -3.88 -10.88 1.36
CA VAL A 30 -4.04 -9.41 1.47
C VAL A 30 -2.83 -8.77 2.16
N ARG A 31 -2.31 -9.39 3.22
CA ARG A 31 -1.11 -8.90 3.92
C ARG A 31 0.10 -8.90 3.01
N ARG A 32 0.33 -9.99 2.27
CA ARG A 32 1.39 -10.07 1.25
C ARG A 32 1.30 -8.93 0.24
N GLU A 33 0.11 -8.62 -0.25
CA GLU A 33 -0.07 -7.51 -1.21
C GLU A 33 0.14 -6.13 -0.57
N ALA A 34 -0.23 -5.94 0.70
CA ALA A 34 0.06 -4.71 1.44
C ALA A 34 1.57 -4.52 1.65
N ASP A 35 2.28 -5.58 2.04
CA ASP A 35 3.74 -5.57 2.22
C ASP A 35 4.45 -5.32 0.88
N ALA A 36 4.01 -6.00 -0.18
CA ALA A 36 4.53 -5.79 -1.53
C ALA A 36 4.27 -4.37 -2.04
N TYR A 37 3.12 -3.78 -1.70
CA TYR A 37 2.83 -2.38 -1.99
C TYR A 37 3.85 -1.45 -1.32
N LEU A 38 4.10 -1.63 -0.02
CA LEU A 38 5.03 -0.80 0.74
C LEU A 38 6.47 -0.90 0.20
N CYS A 39 6.95 -2.11 -0.06
CA CYS A 39 8.25 -2.33 -0.72
C CYS A 39 8.31 -1.69 -2.11
N GLY A 40 7.18 -1.64 -2.81
CA GLY A 40 7.09 -0.99 -4.12
C GLY A 40 7.13 0.54 -4.06
N VAL A 41 6.55 1.16 -3.02
CA VAL A 41 6.71 2.59 -2.76
C VAL A 41 8.17 2.94 -2.53
N GLU A 42 8.87 2.19 -1.67
CA GLU A 42 10.30 2.40 -1.40
C GLU A 42 11.13 2.27 -2.69
N ARG A 43 10.86 1.25 -3.51
CA ARG A 43 11.53 1.09 -4.81
C ARG A 43 11.22 2.23 -5.78
N ALA A 44 10.00 2.74 -5.81
CA ALA A 44 9.64 3.86 -6.68
C ALA A 44 10.34 5.16 -6.26
N LEU A 45 10.50 5.37 -4.95
CA LEU A 45 11.26 6.50 -4.40
C LEU A 45 12.74 6.39 -4.71
N SER A 46 13.34 5.22 -4.55
CA SER A 46 14.79 5.00 -4.76
C SER A 46 15.18 4.73 -6.21
N GLY A 47 14.21 4.39 -7.07
CA GLY A 47 14.44 3.92 -8.44
C GLY A 47 14.56 5.03 -9.49
N VAL A 48 14.22 6.27 -9.15
CA VAL A 48 14.58 7.43 -9.98
C VAL A 48 16.06 7.70 -9.73
N SER A 49 16.84 7.95 -10.81
CA SER A 49 18.27 8.27 -10.73
C SER A 49 18.57 9.19 -9.54
N GLY A 50 19.62 8.91 -8.77
CA GLY A 50 19.94 9.64 -7.53
C GLY A 50 20.13 11.16 -7.70
N ALA A 51 20.23 11.65 -8.95
CA ALA A 51 20.23 13.07 -9.29
C ALA A 51 18.84 13.73 -9.35
N ALA A 52 17.75 12.96 -9.28
CA ALA A 52 16.40 13.49 -9.33
C ALA A 52 16.03 14.15 -7.99
N ALA A 53 15.42 15.34 -8.10
CA ALA A 53 14.93 16.08 -6.94
C ALA A 53 13.95 15.22 -6.11
N PRO A 54 13.93 15.36 -4.77
CA PRO A 54 13.01 14.61 -3.90
C PRO A 54 11.54 14.68 -4.31
N GLY A 55 11.08 15.83 -4.82
CA GLY A 55 9.72 16.01 -5.32
C GLY A 55 9.40 15.16 -6.56
N GLU A 56 10.37 14.92 -7.46
CA GLU A 56 10.20 14.02 -8.60
C GLU A 56 10.12 12.55 -8.16
N ARG A 57 10.85 12.18 -7.09
CA ARG A 57 10.77 10.84 -6.51
C ARG A 57 9.40 10.61 -5.88
N LEU A 58 8.84 11.61 -5.18
CA LEU A 58 7.46 11.59 -4.69
C LEU A 58 6.43 11.50 -5.84
N ALA A 59 6.62 12.24 -6.93
CA ALA A 59 5.76 12.15 -8.11
C ALA A 59 5.81 10.75 -8.75
N ALA A 60 7.01 10.15 -8.86
CA ALA A 60 7.18 8.80 -9.36
C ALA A 60 6.50 7.75 -8.46
N ALA A 61 6.61 7.90 -7.13
CA ALA A 61 5.93 7.04 -6.17
C ALA A 61 4.40 7.15 -6.28
N ALA A 62 3.86 8.37 -6.43
CA ALA A 62 2.42 8.58 -6.63
C ALA A 62 1.90 7.91 -7.91
N VAL A 63 2.60 8.11 -9.03
CA VAL A 63 2.26 7.46 -10.31
C VAL A 63 2.32 5.94 -10.18
N TRP A 64 3.37 5.43 -9.52
CA TRP A 64 3.52 4.01 -9.28
C TRP A 64 2.36 3.45 -8.44
N THR A 65 1.96 4.14 -7.37
CA THR A 65 0.83 3.74 -6.52
C THR A 65 -0.47 3.65 -7.31
N VAL A 66 -0.77 4.66 -8.15
CA VAL A 66 -1.98 4.67 -8.99
C VAL A 66 -1.98 3.49 -9.96
N ARG A 67 -0.84 3.23 -10.62
CA ARG A 67 -0.68 2.09 -11.54
C ARG A 67 -0.85 0.75 -10.80
N SER A 68 -0.19 0.57 -9.66
CA SER A 68 -0.26 -0.65 -8.86
C SER A 68 -1.69 -0.97 -8.42
N ALA A 69 -2.47 0.05 -8.05
CA ALA A 69 -3.88 -0.12 -7.71
C ALA A 69 -4.77 -0.42 -8.93
N ALA A 70 -4.41 0.06 -10.12
CA ALA A 70 -5.13 -0.27 -11.36
C ALA A 70 -4.88 -1.72 -11.81
N GLU A 71 -3.64 -2.21 -11.63
CA GLU A 71 -3.22 -3.55 -12.05
C GLU A 71 -3.60 -4.65 -11.03
N ASN A 72 -3.70 -4.30 -9.74
CA ASN A 72 -3.95 -5.26 -8.67
C ASN A 72 -5.18 -4.88 -7.82
N PRO A 73 -6.31 -5.60 -7.98
CA PRO A 73 -7.54 -5.33 -7.22
C PRO A 73 -7.38 -5.45 -5.69
N LEU A 74 -6.45 -6.27 -5.19
CA LEU A 74 -6.20 -6.39 -3.76
C LEU A 74 -5.49 -5.13 -3.23
N VAL A 75 -4.49 -4.63 -3.96
CA VAL A 75 -3.82 -3.36 -3.63
C VAL A 75 -4.84 -2.22 -3.60
N ARG A 76 -5.72 -2.12 -4.62
CA ARG A 76 -6.82 -1.15 -4.61
C ARG A 76 -7.69 -1.28 -3.36
N ALA A 77 -8.11 -2.49 -3.02
CA ALA A 77 -9.02 -2.72 -1.90
C ALA A 77 -8.39 -2.37 -0.54
N VAL A 78 -7.09 -2.68 -0.34
CA VAL A 78 -6.39 -2.29 0.90
C VAL A 78 -6.19 -0.77 0.97
N LEU A 79 -5.87 -0.12 -0.16
CA LEU A 79 -5.65 1.33 -0.19
C LEU A 79 -6.92 2.16 -0.03
N THR A 80 -8.08 1.65 -0.45
CA THR A 80 -9.34 2.41 -0.46
C THR A 80 -10.37 1.91 0.54
N GLY A 81 -10.19 0.70 1.09
CA GLY A 81 -11.23 -0.01 1.83
C GLY A 81 -12.39 -0.51 0.96
N CYS A 82 -12.35 -0.32 -0.36
CA CYS A 82 -13.42 -0.70 -1.27
C CYS A 82 -13.28 -2.16 -1.72
N TRP A 83 -13.94 -3.08 -1.01
CA TRP A 83 -14.03 -4.50 -1.35
C TRP A 83 -15.20 -4.80 -2.28
N ASN A 84 -14.98 -5.57 -3.34
CA ASN A 84 -16.01 -6.04 -4.28
C ASN A 84 -16.20 -7.56 -4.20
N GLU A 85 -17.22 -8.08 -4.88
CA GLU A 85 -17.62 -9.50 -4.88
C GLU A 85 -16.56 -10.48 -5.44
N ARG A 86 -15.60 -9.97 -6.23
CA ARG A 86 -14.51 -10.76 -6.80
C ARG A 86 -13.32 -10.88 -5.84
N LEU A 87 -13.36 -10.17 -4.72
CA LEU A 87 -12.32 -10.18 -3.69
C LEU A 87 -12.74 -11.02 -2.49
N PRO A 88 -11.79 -11.51 -1.67
CA PRO A 88 -12.13 -12.30 -0.50
C PRO A 88 -12.96 -11.51 0.52
N THR A 89 -14.29 -11.70 0.50
CA THR A 89 -15.26 -10.97 1.35
C THR A 89 -15.00 -11.15 2.85
N SER A 90 -14.38 -12.27 3.24
CA SER A 90 -14.03 -12.61 4.63
C SER A 90 -13.00 -11.69 5.28
N VAL A 91 -12.29 -10.89 4.48
CA VAL A 91 -11.32 -9.89 4.97
C VAL A 91 -12.01 -8.67 5.58
N ARG A 92 -13.27 -8.42 5.21
CA ARG A 92 -14.07 -7.26 5.61
C ARG A 92 -14.47 -7.26 7.10
N ALA A 93 -14.39 -8.42 7.77
CA ALA A 93 -15.04 -8.68 9.06
C ALA A 93 -14.11 -8.60 10.29
N ALA A 94 -13.09 -7.74 10.27
CA ALA A 94 -12.39 -7.37 11.50
C ALA A 94 -13.06 -6.11 12.08
N PRO A 95 -13.65 -6.13 13.28
CA PRO A 95 -14.20 -4.94 13.91
C PRO A 95 -13.09 -3.88 14.08
N LEU A 96 -13.44 -2.60 13.90
CA LEU A 96 -12.61 -1.48 14.33
C LEU A 96 -12.27 -1.69 15.83
N ARG A 97 -11.02 -2.02 16.15
CA ARG A 97 -10.58 -2.12 17.56
C ARG A 97 -10.34 -0.72 18.12
N SER A 98 -10.72 -0.55 19.37
CA SER A 98 -10.36 0.62 20.18
C SER A 98 -8.84 0.80 20.22
N PRO A 99 -8.36 2.06 20.21
CA PRO A 99 -6.94 2.37 20.25
C PRO A 99 -6.33 1.88 21.58
N GLY A 100 -5.28 1.06 21.52
CA GLY A 100 -4.56 0.65 22.74
C GLY A 100 -3.76 -0.65 22.73
N SER A 101 -3.64 -1.38 21.63
CA SER A 101 -2.80 -2.60 21.59
C SER A 101 -1.53 -2.39 20.78
N SER A 102 -0.46 -1.95 21.45
CA SER A 102 0.90 -1.90 20.93
C SER A 102 1.52 -3.29 20.98
N GLY A 103 1.28 -4.10 19.95
CA GLY A 103 1.99 -5.35 19.71
C GLY A 103 2.20 -5.52 18.22
N SER A 104 3.40 -5.95 17.81
CA SER A 104 3.67 -6.27 16.41
C SER A 104 2.70 -7.39 15.99
N PRO A 105 1.82 -7.20 14.99
CA PRO A 105 0.85 -8.21 14.64
C PRO A 105 1.60 -9.43 14.09
N GLY A 106 1.41 -10.61 14.70
CA GLY A 106 1.84 -11.86 14.09
C GLY A 106 1.17 -12.05 12.71
N PRO A 107 1.53 -13.11 11.96
CA PRO A 107 1.00 -13.36 10.61
C PRO A 107 -0.54 -13.46 10.55
N SER A 108 -1.21 -13.70 11.69
CA SER A 108 -2.66 -13.77 11.84
C SER A 108 -3.33 -12.46 12.29
N GLY A 109 -2.56 -11.39 12.50
CA GLY A 109 -3.03 -10.11 13.01
C GLY A 109 -4.02 -9.39 12.10
N PRO A 110 -4.80 -8.42 12.63
CA PRO A 110 -5.74 -7.63 11.84
C PRO A 110 -5.03 -6.98 10.65
N LEU A 111 -5.69 -6.95 9.49
CA LEU A 111 -5.15 -6.28 8.32
C LEU A 111 -5.09 -4.77 8.57
N PRO A 112 -4.06 -4.08 8.04
CA PRO A 112 -3.92 -2.65 8.22
C PRO A 112 -5.14 -1.95 7.62
N ALA A 113 -5.70 -0.99 8.35
CA ALA A 113 -6.69 -0.09 7.79
C ALA A 113 -6.05 0.76 6.67
N PRO A 114 -6.83 1.26 5.69
CA PRO A 114 -6.30 2.09 4.62
C PRO A 114 -5.44 3.27 5.10
N GLY A 115 -5.88 3.94 6.18
CA GLY A 115 -5.13 5.04 6.79
C GLY A 115 -3.84 4.62 7.48
N GLU A 116 -3.79 3.41 8.05
CA GLU A 116 -2.56 2.86 8.66
C GLU A 116 -1.54 2.53 7.57
N LEU A 117 -1.97 1.88 6.48
CA LEU A 117 -1.10 1.60 5.34
C LEU A 117 -0.57 2.88 4.70
N LEU A 118 -1.41 3.92 4.61
CA LEU A 118 -1.00 5.23 4.11
C LEU A 118 0.04 5.88 5.02
N GLY A 119 -0.18 5.83 6.34
CA GLY A 119 0.76 6.33 7.34
C GLY A 119 2.10 5.61 7.27
N GLU A 120 2.10 4.28 7.12
CA GLU A 120 3.32 3.49 6.93
C GLU A 120 4.07 3.86 5.64
N ALA A 121 3.35 4.07 4.54
CA ALA A 121 3.94 4.50 3.28
C ALA A 121 4.56 5.91 3.40
N ARG A 122 3.87 6.84 4.07
CA ARG A 122 4.38 8.18 4.40
C ARG A 122 5.66 8.08 5.23
N ASP A 123 5.66 7.30 6.30
CA ASP A 123 6.80 7.21 7.22
C ASP A 123 8.03 6.61 6.53
N ARG A 124 7.83 5.63 5.63
CA ARG A 124 8.90 5.12 4.76
C ARG A 124 9.43 6.21 3.83
N ALA A 125 8.55 6.99 3.21
CA ALA A 125 8.94 8.09 2.34
C ALA A 125 9.73 9.18 3.06
N VAL A 126 9.30 9.56 4.27
CA VAL A 126 10.02 10.52 5.12
C VAL A 126 11.44 10.03 5.40
N ARG A 127 11.59 8.79 5.89
CA ARG A 127 12.92 8.22 6.17
C ARG A 127 13.85 8.17 4.95
N LEU A 128 13.30 7.94 3.76
CA LEU A 128 14.11 7.86 2.54
C LEU A 128 14.50 9.23 1.96
N LEU A 129 13.76 10.30 2.30
CA LEU A 129 13.93 11.62 1.70
C LEU A 129 14.49 12.66 2.69
N GLU A 130 14.58 12.34 3.98
CA GLU A 130 14.99 13.31 5.02
C GLU A 130 16.39 13.87 4.81
N GLY A 131 17.31 13.08 4.24
CA GLY A 131 18.71 13.47 4.06
C GLY A 131 18.94 14.51 2.95
N ASP A 132 17.99 14.63 2.02
CA ASP A 132 18.13 15.41 0.80
C ASP A 132 16.91 16.30 0.49
N TRP A 133 15.99 16.45 1.46
CA TRP A 133 14.86 17.38 1.37
C TRP A 133 15.32 18.85 1.42
N PRO A 134 14.84 19.72 0.51
CA PRO A 134 15.29 21.10 0.43
C PRO A 134 14.87 21.94 1.64
N SER A 135 15.75 22.83 2.09
CA SER A 135 15.43 23.82 3.12
C SER A 135 14.45 24.88 2.60
N GLY A 136 13.50 25.29 3.44
CA GLY A 136 12.48 26.29 3.09
C GLY A 136 11.31 25.76 2.25
N ALA A 137 11.30 24.48 1.89
CA ALA A 137 10.14 23.81 1.31
C ALA A 137 9.08 23.48 2.38
N VAL A 138 7.91 23.02 1.93
CA VAL A 138 6.89 22.41 2.81
C VAL A 138 7.51 21.30 3.66
N GLU A 139 7.05 21.16 4.91
CA GLU A 139 7.52 20.12 5.82
C GLU A 139 7.39 18.73 5.18
N LEU A 140 8.49 17.97 5.16
CA LEU A 140 8.56 16.67 4.49
C LEU A 140 7.42 15.71 4.89
N PRO A 141 7.06 15.54 6.17
CA PRO A 141 5.92 14.69 6.53
C PRO A 141 4.60 15.15 5.93
N LEU A 142 4.35 16.46 5.86
CA LEU A 142 3.15 17.04 5.26
C LEU A 142 3.16 16.86 3.73
N ALA A 143 4.31 17.04 3.09
CA ALA A 143 4.49 16.79 1.66
C ALA A 143 4.17 15.34 1.30
N CYS A 144 4.75 14.37 2.02
CA CYS A 144 4.50 12.95 1.83
C CYS A 144 3.02 12.61 2.04
N GLU A 145 2.40 13.13 3.10
CA GLU A 145 0.97 12.90 3.38
C GLU A 145 0.08 13.48 2.26
N ALA A 146 0.36 14.70 1.79
CA ALA A 146 -0.39 15.35 0.71
C ALA A 146 -0.30 14.55 -0.60
N VAL A 147 0.91 14.12 -0.97
CA VAL A 147 1.14 13.29 -2.16
C VAL A 147 0.45 11.94 -2.05
N ALA A 148 0.50 11.30 -0.88
CA ALA A 148 -0.13 10.00 -0.66
C ALA A 148 -1.67 10.09 -0.77
N ARG A 149 -2.29 11.14 -0.19
CA ARG A 149 -3.74 11.41 -0.32
C ARG A 149 -4.14 11.76 -1.75
N LEU A 150 -3.30 12.52 -2.45
CA LEU A 150 -3.51 12.83 -3.86
C LEU A 150 -3.44 11.55 -4.71
N ALA A 151 -2.47 10.68 -4.49
CA ALA A 151 -2.41 9.39 -5.19
C ALA A 151 -3.68 8.56 -4.94
N LEU A 152 -4.17 8.50 -3.69
CA LEU A 152 -5.43 7.83 -3.36
C LEU A 152 -6.63 8.44 -4.10
N SER A 153 -6.70 9.76 -4.27
CA SER A 153 -7.79 10.38 -5.01
C SER A 153 -7.81 9.92 -6.47
N TYR A 154 -6.63 9.79 -7.11
CA TYR A 154 -6.50 9.23 -8.45
C TYR A 154 -6.74 7.72 -8.52
N VAL A 155 -6.51 6.97 -7.43
CA VAL A 155 -6.96 5.57 -7.36
C VAL A 155 -8.48 5.51 -7.39
N VAL A 156 -9.17 6.36 -6.61
CA VAL A 156 -10.64 6.35 -6.54
C VAL A 156 -11.27 6.92 -7.82
N ALA A 157 -10.73 8.00 -8.36
CA ALA A 157 -11.17 8.69 -9.57
C ALA A 157 -10.03 8.76 -10.61
N PRO A 158 -9.90 7.73 -11.48
CA PRO A 158 -8.76 7.59 -12.39
C PRO A 158 -8.61 8.73 -13.41
N ALA A 159 -7.35 9.07 -13.70
CA ALA A 159 -6.93 9.98 -14.75
C ALA A 159 -5.59 9.50 -15.37
N PRO A 160 -5.16 10.06 -16.51
CA PRO A 160 -3.85 9.76 -17.08
C PRO A 160 -2.69 9.95 -16.08
N ALA A 161 -1.68 9.08 -16.12
CA ALA A 161 -0.53 9.14 -15.21
C ALA A 161 0.24 10.49 -15.27
N ALA A 162 0.25 11.14 -16.44
CA ALA A 162 0.84 12.47 -16.61
C ALA A 162 0.15 13.54 -15.74
N ASP A 163 -1.16 13.38 -15.48
CA ASP A 163 -1.93 14.30 -14.65
C ASP A 163 -1.55 14.16 -13.17
N VAL A 164 -1.34 12.92 -12.71
CA VAL A 164 -0.87 12.62 -11.35
C VAL A 164 0.48 13.29 -11.10
N ALA A 165 1.47 13.06 -11.97
CA ALA A 165 2.80 13.62 -11.81
C ALA A 165 2.79 15.15 -11.85
N ARG A 166 2.01 15.75 -12.77
CA ARG A 166 1.85 17.21 -12.85
C ARG A 166 1.25 17.76 -11.56
N MET A 167 0.19 17.15 -11.05
CA MET A 167 -0.48 17.64 -9.84
C MET A 167 0.43 17.55 -8.61
N VAL A 168 1.23 16.47 -8.48
CA VAL A 168 2.24 16.38 -7.43
C VAL A 168 3.25 17.52 -7.52
N ARG A 169 3.78 17.81 -8.72
CA ARG A 169 4.70 18.95 -8.90
C ARG A 169 4.07 20.28 -8.52
N THR A 170 2.80 20.49 -8.85
CA THR A 170 2.07 21.71 -8.48
C THR A 170 1.87 21.85 -6.97
N VAL A 171 1.62 20.75 -6.26
CA VAL A 171 1.43 20.77 -4.79
C VAL A 171 2.74 20.95 -4.04
N LEU A 172 3.88 20.58 -4.64
CA LEU A 172 5.21 20.67 -4.03
C LEU A 172 6.02 21.91 -4.43
N ALA A 173 5.51 22.71 -5.37
CA ALA A 173 6.13 23.97 -5.82
C ALA A 173 5.91 25.10 -4.81
#